data_AF-V5GJP6-F1
#
_entry.id   AF-V5GJP6-F1
#
_cell.length_a   1.000
_cell.length_b   1.000
_cell.length_c   1.000
_cell.angle_alpha   90.00
_cell.angle_beta   90.00
_cell.angle_gamma   90.00
#
_symmetry.space_group_name_H-M   'P 1'
#
loop_
_entity.id
_entity.type
_entity.pdbx_description
1 polymer ?
#
loop_
_entity_poly.entity_id
_entity_poly.type
_entity_poly.pdbx_seq_one_letter_code
_entity_poly.pdbx_strand_id
1 'polypeptide(L)'
;AVMKLGNKTFTVSSNGKTAGLTLDWNLGFSLHEGDLKTPVWQYKFSQLRGSSDDGKSKLKLHFQDIESKAIETKELECSILQSLLFCMHAFLTAKVASVDPGFLCSMIP
;
A
#
# COMPACT_ATOMS: atom_id res chain seq x y z
N ALA A 1 15.03 -1.34 7.79
CA ALA A 1 14.03 -2.19 8.47
C ALA A 1 13.07 -2.87 7.47
N VAL A 2 12.29 -2.13 6.68
CA VAL A 2 11.35 -2.71 5.69
C VAL A 2 12.02 -3.41 4.49
N MET A 3 13.19 -2.95 4.02
CA MET A 3 13.98 -3.66 3.00
C MET A 3 14.38 -5.10 3.42
N LYS A 4 14.47 -5.37 4.73
CA LYS A 4 14.74 -6.72 5.28
C LYS A 4 13.46 -7.54 5.50
N LEU A 5 12.29 -6.86 5.59
CA LEU A 5 10.99 -7.51 5.81
C LEU A 5 10.45 -8.13 4.52
N GLY A 6 10.85 -7.62 3.35
CA GLY A 6 10.46 -8.14 2.04
C GLY A 6 9.01 -7.83 1.70
N ASN A 7 8.07 -8.45 2.42
CA ASN A 7 6.65 -8.18 2.35
C ASN A 7 5.95 -8.32 3.71
N LYS A 8 4.74 -7.77 3.80
CA LYS A 8 3.86 -7.91 4.96
C LYS A 8 2.41 -8.01 4.52
N THR A 9 1.72 -9.04 4.99
CA THR A 9 0.29 -9.25 4.73
C THR A 9 -0.55 -8.88 5.95
N PHE A 10 -1.65 -8.18 5.69
CA PHE A 10 -2.67 -7.79 6.66
C PHE A 10 -4.00 -8.40 6.26
N THR A 11 -4.72 -8.95 7.22
CA THR A 11 -6.10 -9.37 7.01
C THR A 11 -6.97 -8.13 6.95
N VAL A 12 -7.70 -7.97 5.85
CA VAL A 12 -8.62 -6.87 5.58
C VAL A 12 -9.95 -7.44 5.07
N SER A 13 -10.96 -6.60 4.95
CA SER A 13 -12.20 -6.92 4.27
C SER A 13 -12.38 -5.95 3.09
N SER A 14 -12.66 -6.49 1.91
CA SER A 14 -13.00 -5.70 0.72
C SER A 14 -14.41 -6.07 0.27
N ASN A 15 -15.29 -5.10 0.10
CA ASN A 15 -16.70 -5.32 -0.26
C ASN A 15 -17.40 -6.39 0.61
N GLY A 16 -17.10 -6.41 1.91
CA GLY A 16 -17.65 -7.37 2.87
C GLY A 16 -17.03 -8.77 2.85
N LYS A 17 -16.01 -9.02 2.03
CA LYS A 17 -15.29 -10.31 1.96
C LYS A 17 -13.91 -10.21 2.58
N THR A 18 -13.51 -11.22 3.35
CA THR A 18 -12.17 -11.29 3.94
C THR A 18 -11.11 -11.49 2.85
N ALA A 19 -10.09 -10.66 2.90
CA ALA A 19 -8.99 -10.60 1.95
C ALA A 19 -7.65 -10.37 2.66
N GLY A 20 -6.55 -10.72 2.00
CA GLY A 20 -5.19 -10.41 2.43
C GLY A 20 -4.61 -9.26 1.63
N LEU A 21 -4.41 -8.10 2.26
CA LEU A 21 -3.63 -7.00 1.68
C LEU A 21 -2.15 -7.23 1.95
N THR A 22 -1.37 -7.45 0.89
CA THR A 22 0.07 -7.61 0.97
C THR A 22 0.78 -6.36 0.47
N LEU A 23 1.66 -5.83 1.31
CA LEU A 23 2.64 -4.79 0.99
C LEU A 23 3.97 -5.48 0.70
N ASP A 24 4.41 -5.51 -0.54
CA ASP A 24 5.67 -6.09 -0.98
C ASP A 24 6.61 -5.00 -1.50
N TRP A 25 7.87 -5.05 -1.10
CA TRP A 25 8.88 -4.04 -1.44
C TRP A 25 9.07 -3.83 -2.95
N ASN A 26 8.95 -4.91 -3.72
CA ASN A 26 9.19 -4.93 -5.16
C ASN A 26 7.90 -4.78 -5.95
N LEU A 27 6.84 -5.50 -5.55
CA LEU A 27 5.57 -5.57 -6.27
C LEU A 27 4.60 -4.44 -5.88
N GLY A 28 4.73 -3.87 -4.68
CA GLY A 28 3.84 -2.83 -4.17
C GLY A 28 2.67 -3.41 -3.39
N PHE A 29 1.47 -2.97 -3.70
CA PHE A 29 0.22 -3.38 -3.06
C PHE A 29 -0.42 -4.50 -3.85
N SER A 30 -0.87 -5.55 -3.16
CA SER A 30 -1.68 -6.60 -3.77
C SER A 30 -2.75 -7.07 -2.82
N LEU A 31 -3.96 -7.31 -3.34
CA LEU A 31 -5.07 -7.85 -2.57
C LEU A 31 -5.39 -9.25 -3.06
N HIS A 32 -5.47 -10.22 -2.14
CA HIS A 32 -5.86 -11.58 -2.44
C HIS A 32 -7.14 -11.92 -1.69
N GLU A 33 -8.15 -12.45 -2.38
CA GLU A 33 -9.38 -12.94 -1.77
C GLU A 33 -9.36 -14.47 -1.72
N GLY A 34 -9.60 -15.06 -0.55
CA GLY A 34 -9.60 -16.52 -0.37
C GLY A 34 -8.28 -17.19 -0.75
N ASP A 35 -8.36 -18.39 -1.36
CA ASP A 35 -7.21 -19.19 -1.83
C ASP A 35 -6.86 -18.93 -3.31
N LEU A 36 -7.33 -17.81 -3.87
CA LEU A 36 -7.02 -17.47 -5.26
C LEU A 36 -5.51 -17.30 -5.43
N LYS A 37 -4.92 -18.10 -6.34
CA LYS A 37 -3.51 -17.99 -6.74
C LYS A 37 -3.15 -16.62 -7.33
N THR A 38 -4.14 -15.89 -7.83
CA THR A 38 -3.96 -14.57 -8.44
C THR A 38 -4.56 -13.48 -7.57
N PRO A 39 -3.85 -12.35 -7.39
CA PRO A 39 -4.41 -11.21 -6.70
C PRO A 39 -5.62 -10.66 -7.47
N VAL A 40 -6.61 -10.18 -6.72
CA VAL A 40 -7.79 -9.47 -7.23
C VAL A 40 -7.36 -8.19 -7.93
N TRP A 41 -6.36 -7.53 -7.36
CA TRP A 41 -5.66 -6.40 -7.98
C TRP A 41 -4.25 -6.26 -7.42
N GLN A 42 -3.38 -5.66 -8.20
CA GLN A 42 -2.01 -5.36 -7.83
C GLN A 42 -1.60 -3.99 -8.40
N TYR A 43 -0.99 -3.15 -7.57
CA TYR A 43 -0.50 -1.83 -7.96
C TYR A 43 0.88 -1.56 -7.38
N LYS A 44 1.76 -0.93 -8.15
CA LYS A 44 3.07 -0.51 -7.67
C LYS A 44 2.94 0.67 -6.70
N PHE A 45 3.94 0.88 -5.83
CA PHE A 45 4.00 2.06 -4.97
C PHE A 45 3.91 3.38 -5.75
N SER A 46 4.49 3.46 -6.94
CA SER A 46 4.46 4.65 -7.81
C SER A 46 3.06 4.97 -8.36
N GLN A 47 2.15 3.99 -8.37
CA GLN A 47 0.78 4.19 -8.82
C GLN A 47 -0.10 4.76 -7.71
N LEU A 48 0.31 4.68 -6.44
CA LEU A 48 -0.45 5.27 -5.35
C LEU A 48 -0.36 6.80 -5.43
N ARG A 49 -1.51 7.46 -5.62
CA ARG A 49 -1.62 8.93 -5.68
C ARG A 49 -2.03 9.52 -4.33
N GLY A 50 -2.70 8.74 -3.51
CA GLY A 50 -3.07 9.16 -2.16
C GLY A 50 -3.75 8.04 -1.39
N SER A 51 -3.71 8.15 -0.07
CA SER A 51 -4.42 7.28 0.85
C SER A 51 -5.13 8.12 1.91
N SER A 52 -6.29 7.66 2.36
CA SER A 52 -7.02 8.26 3.47
C SER A 52 -7.65 7.18 4.32
N ASP A 53 -7.90 7.49 5.59
CA ASP A 53 -8.51 6.57 6.53
C ASP A 53 -9.49 7.30 7.45
N ASP A 54 -10.35 6.54 8.14
CA ASP A 54 -11.32 7.09 9.11
C ASP A 54 -10.79 7.11 10.56
N GLY A 55 -9.53 6.72 10.78
CA GLY A 55 -8.91 6.58 12.10
C GLY A 55 -9.36 5.35 12.91
N LYS A 56 -10.33 4.55 12.41
CA LYS A 56 -10.87 3.39 13.14
C LYS A 56 -10.59 2.07 12.44
N SER A 57 -11.07 1.92 11.22
CA SER A 57 -11.00 0.65 10.49
C SER A 57 -11.02 0.77 8.98
N LYS A 58 -11.43 1.90 8.43
CA LYS A 58 -11.59 2.09 6.99
C LYS A 58 -10.35 2.74 6.40
N LEU A 59 -9.88 2.18 5.31
CA LEU A 59 -8.76 2.67 4.50
C LEU A 59 -9.23 2.83 3.05
N LYS A 60 -8.91 3.95 2.43
CA LYS A 60 -9.12 4.21 1.01
C LYS A 60 -7.78 4.47 0.34
N LEU A 61 -7.53 3.75 -0.75
CA LEU A 61 -6.32 3.88 -1.56
C LEU A 61 -6.71 4.36 -2.95
N HIS A 62 -6.05 5.41 -3.42
CA HIS A 62 -6.25 5.96 -4.76
C HIS A 62 -5.05 5.58 -5.62
N PHE A 63 -5.27 4.71 -6.59
CA PHE A 63 -4.26 4.28 -7.54
C PHE A 63 -4.51 4.91 -8.90
N GLN A 64 -3.44 5.34 -9.57
CA GLN A 64 -3.51 5.73 -10.97
C GLN A 64 -3.20 4.53 -11.85
N ASP A 65 -4.13 4.19 -12.73
CA ASP A 65 -3.91 3.18 -13.75
C ASP A 65 -2.82 3.62 -14.74
N ILE A 66 -1.97 2.69 -15.16
CA ILE A 66 -0.83 3.02 -16.04
C ILE A 66 -1.29 3.34 -17.45
N GLU A 67 -2.33 2.67 -17.94
CA GLU A 67 -2.80 2.77 -19.33
C GLU A 67 -3.81 3.89 -19.49
N SER A 68 -4.91 3.83 -18.73
CA SER A 68 -6.03 4.76 -18.77
C SER A 68 -5.75 6.09 -18.08
N LYS A 69 -4.75 6.15 -17.18
CA LYS A 69 -4.49 7.30 -16.27
C LYS A 69 -5.64 7.64 -15.31
N ALA A 70 -6.71 6.85 -15.33
CA ALA A 70 -7.84 6.96 -14.41
C ALA A 70 -7.40 6.71 -12.97
N ILE A 71 -8.10 7.34 -12.04
CA ILE A 71 -7.90 7.12 -10.60
C ILE A 71 -8.90 6.06 -10.14
N GLU A 72 -8.38 4.92 -9.70
CA GLU A 72 -9.14 3.86 -9.08
C GLU A 72 -9.08 3.97 -7.55
N THR A 73 -10.25 3.99 -6.93
CA THR A 73 -10.37 3.98 -5.46
C THR A 73 -10.62 2.56 -4.98
N LYS A 74 -9.74 2.03 -4.13
CA LYS A 74 -9.91 0.76 -3.43
C LYS A 74 -10.19 1.03 -1.96
N GLU A 75 -11.38 0.62 -1.52
CA GLU A 75 -11.80 0.74 -0.11
C GLU A 75 -11.63 -0.61 0.59
N LEU A 76 -11.03 -0.55 1.79
CA LEU A 76 -10.69 -1.70 2.61
C LEU A 76 -11.08 -1.42 4.06
N GLU A 77 -11.50 -2.47 4.76
CA GLU A 77 -11.75 -2.44 6.19
C GLU A 77 -10.71 -3.32 6.89
N CYS A 78 -10.11 -2.84 7.98
CA CYS A 78 -9.07 -3.54 8.70
C CYS A 78 -9.21 -3.29 10.20
N SER A 79 -9.31 -4.36 11.00
CA SER A 79 -9.42 -4.25 12.46
C SER A 79 -8.14 -3.75 13.12
N ILE A 80 -6.99 -3.87 12.45
CA ILE A 80 -5.68 -3.43 12.92
C ILE A 80 -5.13 -2.28 12.06
N LEU A 81 -6.01 -1.35 11.69
CA LEU A 81 -5.72 -0.23 10.79
C LEU A 81 -4.44 0.53 11.16
N GLN A 82 -4.24 0.86 12.44
CA GLN A 82 -3.05 1.61 12.88
C GLN A 82 -1.73 0.87 12.58
N SER A 83 -1.71 -0.45 12.74
CA SER A 83 -0.53 -1.27 12.42
C SER A 83 -0.30 -1.34 10.91
N LEU A 84 -1.37 -1.42 10.13
CA LEU A 84 -1.31 -1.37 8.67
C LEU A 84 -0.76 -0.02 8.20
N LEU A 85 -1.31 1.09 8.70
CA LEU A 85 -0.86 2.45 8.36
C LEU A 85 0.61 2.66 8.71
N PHE A 86 1.03 2.30 9.93
CA PHE A 86 2.44 2.39 10.32
C PHE A 86 3.35 1.61 9.37
N CYS A 87 2.95 0.39 9.01
CA CYS A 87 3.70 -0.43 8.06
C CYS A 87 3.73 0.20 6.66
N MET A 88 2.59 0.65 6.15
CA MET A 88 2.48 1.31 4.86
C MET A 88 3.36 2.56 4.77
N HIS A 89 3.32 3.43 5.79
CA HIS A 89 4.20 4.59 5.89
C HIS A 89 5.67 4.18 5.90
N ALA A 90 6.05 3.16 6.68
CA ALA A 90 7.42 2.67 6.71
C ALA A 90 7.90 2.18 5.33
N PHE A 91 7.06 1.45 4.59
CA PHE A 91 7.35 1.03 3.22
C PHE A 91 7.49 2.23 2.28
N LEU A 92 6.55 3.18 2.30
CA LEU A 92 6.57 4.37 1.45
C LEU A 92 7.78 5.26 1.73
N THR A 93 8.05 5.59 2.99
CA THR A 93 9.21 6.40 3.40
C THR A 93 10.52 5.75 2.98
N ALA A 94 10.65 4.43 3.16
CA ALA A 94 11.85 3.73 2.71
C ALA A 94 11.95 3.66 1.19
N LYS A 95 10.85 3.52 0.45
CA LYS A 95 10.85 3.58 -1.03
C LYS A 95 11.30 4.96 -1.51
N VAL A 96 10.81 6.04 -0.91
CA VAL A 96 11.25 7.42 -1.20
C VAL A 96 12.75 7.58 -0.94
N ALA A 97 13.25 7.10 0.20
CA ALA A 97 14.68 7.14 0.50
C ALA A 97 15.55 6.29 -0.46
N SER A 98 14.98 5.25 -1.08
CA SER A 98 15.70 4.36 -2.00
C SER A 98 15.80 4.89 -3.43
N VAL A 99 14.93 5.81 -3.86
CA VAL A 99 14.90 6.29 -5.25
C VAL A 99 15.87 7.44 -5.52
N ASP A 100 16.29 8.18 -4.48
CA ASP A 100 17.46 9.07 -4.53
C ASP A 100 17.89 9.49 -3.11
N PRO A 101 19.07 9.08 -2.62
CA PRO A 101 19.57 9.52 -1.32
C PRO A 101 20.03 11.00 -1.31
N GLY A 102 20.19 11.64 -2.47
CA GLY A 102 20.56 13.06 -2.59
C GLY A 102 19.40 14.04 -2.41
N PHE A 103 18.14 13.60 -2.59
CA PHE A 103 16.94 14.42 -2.42
C PHE A 103 16.78 14.93 -0.97
N LEU A 104 17.24 14.15 0.01
CA LEU A 104 17.25 14.55 1.43
C LEU A 104 18.39 15.55 1.76
N CYS A 105 19.45 15.61 0.95
CA CYS A 105 20.56 16.53 1.14
C CYS A 105 20.30 17.94 0.59
N SER A 106 19.20 18.18 -0.15
CA SER A 106 18.88 19.50 -0.70
C SER A 106 18.06 20.40 0.24
N MET A 107 17.73 19.93 1.46
CA MET A 107 17.15 20.76 2.53
C MET A 107 18.17 21.03 3.63
N ILE A 108 19.30 21.63 3.26
CA ILE A 108 20.20 22.32 4.19
C ILE A 108 20.37 23.73 3.61
N PRO A 109 19.99 24.80 4.33
CA PRO A 109 20.07 26.17 3.83
C PRO A 109 21.50 26.64 3.57
#